data_AF-A0A9N9QZZ6-F1
#
_entry.id   AF-A0A9N9QZZ6-F1
#
_cell.length_a   1.000
_cell.length_b   1.000
_cell.length_c   1.000
_cell.angle_alpha   90.00
_cell.angle_beta   90.00
_cell.angle_gamma   90.00
#
_symmetry.space_group_name_H-M   'P 1'
#
loop_
_entity.id
_entity.type
_entity.pdbx_description
1 polymer ?
#
loop_
_entity_poly.entity_id
_entity_poly.type
_entity_poly.pdbx_seq_one_letter_code
_entity_poly.pdbx_strand_id
1 'polypeptide(L)'
;MATKKRRCLNDSNSFCVIYGEYTFAKYRKSITDFVKSAYFKYFGVHISNLQKPWVPNTVCQNCVVSSRQWSNGKRSALKFKTPMIWWEPRNHHDDCYFCMVNITGINSANRDKWSYPTLSSAQKPLTHSDQSLAPVPSTSSTSFEPENIENEEEKQDSDSDFTPSQETKPQPFNQSELNDLIRDLNLSKESSEILASRLKEKNLLTPDTKITFYRTREKDLLPYFSSEENLVYCNNVEGLIQKMGLQKYIPSEWRLLLIAAKEV
;
A
#
# COMPACT_ATOMS: atom_id res chain seq x y z
N MET A 1 6.15 13.35 43.75
CA MET A 1 5.31 12.22 43.27
C MET A 1 5.37 12.19 41.75
N ALA A 2 6.09 11.24 41.15
CA ALA A 2 6.16 11.10 39.70
C ALA A 2 4.76 10.77 39.16
N THR A 3 4.21 11.65 38.33
CA THR A 3 2.96 11.41 37.62
C THR A 3 3.14 10.14 36.79
N LYS A 4 2.50 9.04 37.22
CA LYS A 4 2.33 7.83 36.38
C LYS A 4 1.82 8.34 35.03
N LYS A 5 2.60 8.23 33.96
CA LYS A 5 2.13 8.52 32.60
C LYS A 5 0.81 7.77 32.44
N ARG A 6 -0.30 8.49 32.30
CA ARG A 6 -1.60 7.87 32.05
C ARG A 6 -1.45 7.11 30.74
N ARG A 7 -1.43 5.78 30.83
CA ARG A 7 -1.35 4.89 29.67
C ARG A 7 -2.76 4.54 29.25
N CYS A 8 -3.00 4.50 27.94
CA CYS A 8 -4.26 4.02 27.41
C CYS A 8 -4.50 2.57 27.83
N LEU A 9 -5.79 2.19 27.93
CA LEU A 9 -6.18 0.80 28.23
C LEU A 9 -5.67 -0.15 27.14
N ASN A 10 -5.82 0.25 25.88
CA ASN A 10 -5.32 -0.49 24.73
C ASN A 10 -4.10 0.20 24.11
N ASP A 11 -3.23 -0.60 23.50
CA ASP A 11 -2.16 -0.08 22.63
C ASP A 11 -2.76 0.49 21.34
N SER A 12 -2.43 1.74 21.04
CA SER A 12 -2.79 2.44 19.79
C SER A 12 -2.50 1.61 18.53
N ASN A 13 -1.38 0.87 18.49
CA ASN A 13 -0.97 0.06 17.35
C ASN A 13 -1.78 -1.22 17.18
N SER A 14 -2.72 -1.49 18.10
CA SER A 14 -3.71 -2.54 17.94
C SER A 14 -4.85 -2.16 17.01
N PHE A 15 -4.95 -0.89 16.61
CA PHE A 15 -5.99 -0.39 15.73
C PHE A 15 -5.41 -0.01 14.37
N CYS A 16 -6.22 -0.13 13.32
CA CYS A 16 -5.84 0.31 11.98
C CYS A 16 -6.01 1.83 11.86
N VAL A 17 -4.98 2.54 11.39
CA VAL A 17 -5.05 4.00 11.19
C VAL A 17 -6.12 4.43 10.17
N ILE A 18 -6.46 3.57 9.21
CA ILE A 18 -7.42 3.88 8.14
C ILE A 18 -8.85 3.43 8.51
N TYR A 19 -9.01 2.23 9.07
CA TYR A 19 -10.32 1.66 9.43
C TYR A 19 -10.79 2.06 10.83
N GLY A 20 -9.87 2.39 11.75
CA GLY A 20 -10.18 2.57 13.18
C GLY A 20 -10.45 1.28 13.96
N GLU A 21 -10.54 0.14 13.26
CA GLU A 21 -10.92 -1.12 13.86
C GLU A 21 -9.73 -1.84 14.50
N TYR A 22 -10.03 -2.65 15.52
CA TYR A 22 -9.05 -3.54 16.13
C TYR A 22 -8.52 -4.56 15.10
N THR A 23 -7.21 -4.77 15.13
CA THR A 23 -6.49 -5.65 14.23
C THR A 23 -5.66 -6.64 15.03
N PHE A 24 -5.83 -7.94 14.78
CA PHE A 24 -4.99 -8.98 15.36
C PHE A 24 -3.53 -8.84 14.92
N ALA A 25 -2.58 -9.16 15.80
CA ALA A 25 -1.14 -8.99 15.54
C ALA A 25 -0.67 -9.55 14.18
N LYS A 26 -1.13 -10.75 13.79
CA LYS A 26 -0.82 -11.37 12.48
C LYS A 26 -1.23 -10.54 11.25
N TYR A 27 -2.24 -9.69 11.37
CA TYR A 27 -2.79 -8.87 10.30
C TYR A 27 -2.35 -7.40 10.38
N ARG A 28 -1.57 -7.02 11.39
CA ARG A 28 -0.99 -5.67 11.49
C ARG A 28 0.17 -5.56 10.50
N LYS A 29 0.19 -4.47 9.75
CA LYS A 29 1.24 -4.12 8.79
C LYS A 29 1.78 -2.73 9.12
N SER A 30 3.03 -2.49 8.73
CA SER A 30 3.63 -1.16 8.79
C SER A 30 3.04 -0.25 7.71
N ILE A 31 3.04 1.05 7.98
CA ILE A 31 2.57 2.06 7.04
C ILE A 31 3.72 2.38 6.07
N THR A 32 3.74 1.70 4.93
CA THR A 32 4.73 1.90 3.86
C THR A 32 4.43 3.14 3.02
N ASP A 33 5.41 3.59 2.24
CA ASP A 33 5.22 4.75 1.34
C ASP A 33 4.19 4.47 0.24
N PHE A 34 4.03 3.20 -0.16
CA PHE A 34 2.92 2.78 -1.00
C PHE A 34 1.57 3.09 -0.35
N VAL A 35 1.37 2.72 0.93
CA VAL A 35 0.10 2.96 1.64
C VAL A 35 -0.15 4.46 1.77
N LYS A 36 0.87 5.25 2.14
CA LYS A 36 0.76 6.71 2.21
C LYS A 36 0.37 7.32 0.87
N SER A 37 1.00 6.86 -0.21
CA SER A 37 0.75 7.36 -1.57
C SER A 37 -0.64 6.99 -2.06
N ALA A 38 -1.07 5.74 -1.89
CA ALA A 38 -2.39 5.28 -2.27
C ALA A 38 -3.49 5.99 -1.47
N TYR A 39 -3.27 6.16 -0.17
CA TYR A 39 -4.18 6.90 0.71
C TYR A 39 -4.32 8.37 0.27
N PHE A 40 -3.19 9.06 -0.01
CA PHE A 40 -3.22 10.44 -0.49
C PHE A 40 -3.92 10.58 -1.84
N LYS A 41 -3.63 9.69 -2.80
CA LYS A 41 -4.30 9.71 -4.11
C LYS A 41 -5.81 9.49 -4.02
N TYR A 42 -6.27 8.64 -3.10
CA TYR A 42 -7.69 8.34 -2.95
C TYR A 42 -8.45 9.40 -2.13
N PHE A 43 -7.92 9.81 -0.98
CA PHE A 43 -8.61 10.70 -0.05
C PHE A 43 -8.19 12.18 -0.16
N GLY A 44 -7.13 12.50 -0.90
CA GLY A 44 -6.58 13.85 -1.01
C GLY A 44 -5.89 14.38 0.25
N VAL A 45 -5.70 13.53 1.27
CA VAL A 45 -5.12 13.91 2.57
C VAL A 45 -3.95 12.99 2.93
N HIS A 46 -2.94 13.52 3.62
CA HIS A 46 -1.81 12.73 4.10
C HIS A 46 -2.12 12.09 5.45
N ILE A 47 -1.64 10.85 5.66
CA ILE A 47 -1.58 10.25 6.99
C ILE A 47 -0.51 11.00 7.78
N SER A 48 -0.94 11.78 8.77
CA SER A 48 -0.08 12.63 9.59
C SER A 48 -0.03 12.13 11.03
N ASN A 49 0.86 12.70 11.84
CA ASN A 49 0.91 12.49 13.29
C ASN A 49 1.18 11.05 13.74
N LEU A 50 1.76 10.18 12.90
CA LEU A 50 2.08 8.78 13.23
C LEU A 50 3.04 8.59 14.42
N GLN A 51 3.77 9.64 14.79
CA GLN A 51 4.66 9.64 15.96
C GLN A 51 3.93 9.97 17.27
N LYS A 52 2.66 10.39 17.17
CA LYS A 52 1.86 10.78 18.33
C LYS A 52 1.16 9.56 18.92
N PRO A 53 1.07 9.45 20.26
CA PRO A 53 0.49 8.28 20.93
C PRO A 53 -1.02 8.12 20.73
N TRP A 54 -1.71 9.16 20.24
CA TRP A 54 -3.15 9.13 19.94
C TRP A 54 -3.46 8.72 18.49
N VAL A 55 -2.45 8.44 17.66
CA VAL A 55 -2.62 7.99 16.27
C VAL A 55 -2.02 6.60 16.13
N PRO A 56 -2.75 5.61 15.59
CA PRO A 56 -2.16 4.31 15.31
C PRO A 56 -1.05 4.42 14.26
N ASN A 57 0.07 3.74 14.48
CA ASN A 57 1.16 3.62 13.50
C ASN A 57 1.13 2.27 12.77
N THR A 58 -0.04 1.67 12.67
CA THR A 58 -0.25 0.39 11.97
C THR A 58 -1.45 0.48 11.04
N VAL A 59 -1.43 -0.34 10.01
CA VAL A 59 -2.50 -0.50 9.05
C VAL A 59 -2.85 -1.99 8.95
N CYS A 60 -4.12 -2.34 8.78
CA CYS A 60 -4.50 -3.75 8.65
C CYS A 60 -4.20 -4.29 7.25
N GLN A 61 -4.01 -5.60 7.15
CA GLN A 61 -3.78 -6.28 5.87
C GLN A 61 -4.87 -6.00 4.83
N ASN A 62 -6.14 -5.95 5.24
CA ASN A 62 -7.26 -5.65 4.33
C ASN A 62 -7.14 -4.26 3.70
N CYS A 63 -6.69 -3.24 4.45
CA CYS A 63 -6.42 -1.92 3.89
C CYS A 63 -5.36 -1.99 2.80
N VAL A 64 -4.24 -2.65 3.09
CA VAL A 64 -3.12 -2.75 2.14
C VAL A 64 -3.56 -3.45 0.85
N VAL A 65 -4.30 -4.55 0.97
CA VAL A 65 -4.84 -5.28 -0.18
C VAL A 65 -5.85 -4.43 -0.95
N SER A 66 -6.79 -3.76 -0.25
CA SER A 66 -7.81 -2.91 -0.89
C SER A 66 -7.17 -1.73 -1.63
N SER A 67 -6.19 -1.06 -1.01
CA SER A 67 -5.43 0.02 -1.64
C SER A 67 -4.68 -0.47 -2.88
N ARG A 68 -4.12 -1.69 -2.86
CA ARG A 68 -3.44 -2.29 -4.02
C ARG A 68 -4.38 -2.68 -5.15
N GLN A 69 -5.55 -3.24 -4.82
CA GLN A 69 -6.56 -3.55 -5.82
C GLN A 69 -7.09 -2.28 -6.48
N TRP A 70 -7.34 -1.24 -5.69
CA TRP A 70 -7.75 0.07 -6.20
C TRP A 70 -6.67 0.72 -7.07
N SER A 71 -5.40 0.73 -6.62
CA SER A 71 -4.30 1.33 -7.40
C SER A 71 -4.07 0.64 -8.74
N ASN A 72 -4.42 -0.65 -8.83
CA ASN A 72 -4.28 -1.45 -10.04
C ASN A 72 -5.56 -1.48 -10.90
N GLY A 73 -6.57 -0.66 -10.57
CA GLY A 73 -7.83 -0.60 -11.31
C GLY A 73 -8.74 -1.83 -11.16
N LYS A 74 -8.37 -2.83 -10.34
CA LYS A 74 -9.18 -4.02 -10.08
C LYS A 74 -10.39 -3.73 -9.19
N ARG A 75 -10.41 -2.58 -8.51
CA ARG A 75 -11.48 -2.14 -7.62
C ARG A 75 -11.82 -0.68 -7.91
N SER A 76 -13.09 -0.39 -8.11
CA SER A 76 -13.59 0.95 -8.43
C SER A 76 -13.44 1.94 -7.27
N ALA A 77 -13.67 1.50 -6.02
CA ALA A 77 -13.59 2.36 -4.84
C ALA A 77 -13.15 1.60 -3.58
N LEU A 78 -12.54 2.30 -2.62
CA LEU A 78 -12.35 1.77 -1.26
C LEU A 78 -13.70 1.72 -0.53
N LYS A 79 -13.75 0.97 0.58
CA LYS A 79 -14.97 0.83 1.40
C LYS A 79 -15.53 2.17 1.92
N PHE A 80 -14.72 3.22 1.95
CA PHE A 80 -15.07 4.51 2.52
C PHE A 80 -14.86 5.66 1.55
N LYS A 81 -15.65 6.70 1.76
CA LYS A 81 -15.54 8.02 1.13
C LYS A 81 -14.60 8.92 1.90
N THR A 82 -14.74 8.95 3.22
CA THR A 82 -13.91 9.78 4.12
C THR A 82 -13.07 8.86 4.98
N PRO A 83 -11.77 9.13 5.18
CA PRO A 83 -10.95 8.28 6.02
C PRO A 83 -11.25 8.50 7.51
N MET A 84 -10.70 7.63 8.37
CA MET A 84 -10.71 7.89 9.81
C MET A 84 -9.85 9.12 10.12
N ILE A 85 -10.36 10.00 10.97
CA ILE A 85 -9.65 11.20 11.42
C ILE A 85 -9.32 11.06 12.90
N TRP A 86 -8.07 11.36 13.24
CA TRP A 86 -7.51 11.23 14.58
C TRP A 86 -7.05 12.60 15.10
N TRP A 87 -7.58 13.01 16.25
CA TRP A 87 -7.18 14.21 16.99
C TRP A 87 -6.67 13.85 18.39
N GLU A 88 -6.01 14.80 19.04
CA GLU A 88 -5.53 14.62 20.40
C GLU A 88 -6.72 14.54 21.38
N PRO A 89 -6.81 13.47 22.20
CA PRO A 89 -7.90 13.32 23.15
C PRO A 89 -7.77 14.32 24.30
N ARG A 90 -8.89 14.89 24.72
CA ARG A 90 -8.95 15.82 25.86
C ARG A 90 -8.61 15.13 27.18
N ASN A 91 -8.98 13.86 27.32
CA ASN A 91 -8.70 13.05 28.49
C ASN A 91 -8.83 11.53 28.17
N HIS A 92 -8.48 10.68 29.15
CA HIS A 92 -8.53 9.21 29.01
C HIS A 92 -9.84 8.56 29.47
N HIS A 93 -10.81 9.34 29.93
CA HIS A 93 -12.04 8.84 30.53
C HIS A 93 -13.19 8.78 29.54
N ASP A 94 -13.43 9.86 28.78
CA ASP A 94 -14.55 9.96 27.84
C ASP A 94 -14.11 10.18 26.37
N ASP A 95 -12.94 10.77 26.16
CA ASP A 95 -12.50 11.19 24.82
C ASP A 95 -11.31 10.40 24.29
N CYS A 96 -10.77 9.40 24.99
CA CYS A 96 -9.69 8.57 24.45
C CYS A 96 -10.24 7.32 23.76
N TYR A 97 -10.16 7.28 22.43
CA TYR A 97 -10.63 6.14 21.63
C TYR A 97 -10.07 4.79 22.11
N PHE A 98 -8.77 4.74 22.40
CA PHE A 98 -8.12 3.51 22.85
C PHE A 98 -8.51 3.09 24.27
N CYS A 99 -9.02 3.99 25.11
CA CYS A 99 -9.57 3.65 26.42
C CYS A 99 -11.03 3.21 26.32
N MET A 100 -11.79 3.82 25.42
CA MET A 100 -13.23 3.61 25.28
C MET A 100 -13.59 2.31 24.55
N VAL A 101 -12.73 1.84 23.63
CA VAL A 101 -12.99 0.59 22.93
C VAL A 101 -12.67 -0.59 23.84
N ASN A 102 -13.67 -1.41 24.15
CA ASN A 102 -13.41 -2.72 24.75
C ASN A 102 -12.99 -3.71 23.64
N ILE A 103 -11.85 -4.36 23.79
CA ILE A 103 -11.38 -5.40 22.85
C ILE A 103 -11.37 -6.80 23.45
N THR A 104 -11.77 -6.95 24.72
CA THR A 104 -11.76 -8.25 25.40
C THR A 104 -12.81 -9.18 24.81
N GLY A 105 -12.39 -10.34 24.32
CA GLY A 105 -13.30 -11.33 23.72
C GLY A 105 -13.54 -11.16 22.22
N ILE A 106 -12.87 -10.20 21.54
CA ILE A 106 -12.86 -10.15 20.07
C ILE A 106 -12.12 -11.39 19.54
N ASN A 107 -12.79 -12.15 18.68
CA ASN A 107 -12.23 -13.24 17.90
C ASN A 107 -12.59 -13.08 16.42
N SER A 108 -12.09 -13.96 15.55
CA SER A 108 -12.36 -13.86 14.11
C SER A 108 -13.82 -14.09 13.74
N ALA A 109 -14.57 -14.87 14.53
CA ALA A 109 -15.95 -15.25 14.24
C ALA A 109 -16.99 -14.22 14.70
N ASN A 110 -16.65 -13.39 15.71
CA ASN A 110 -17.57 -12.39 16.25
C ASN A 110 -17.24 -10.96 15.83
N ARG A 111 -16.23 -10.75 14.97
CA ARG A 111 -15.71 -9.41 14.63
C ARG A 111 -16.78 -8.44 14.16
N ASP A 112 -17.73 -8.90 13.33
CA ASP A 112 -18.76 -8.03 12.76
C ASP A 112 -19.81 -7.58 13.78
N LYS A 113 -19.89 -8.25 14.94
CA LYS A 113 -20.77 -7.87 16.05
C LYS A 113 -20.21 -6.72 16.89
N TRP A 114 -18.95 -6.34 16.68
CA TRP A 114 -18.30 -5.29 17.45
C TRP A 114 -18.52 -3.93 16.82
N SER A 115 -19.15 -3.04 17.58
CA SER A 115 -19.26 -1.63 17.24
C SER A 115 -18.15 -0.83 17.90
N TYR A 116 -17.59 0.11 17.16
CA TYR A 116 -16.62 1.09 17.65
C TYR A 116 -17.34 2.41 17.97
N PRO A 117 -16.87 3.25 18.90
CA PRO A 117 -17.49 4.56 19.16
C PRO A 117 -17.06 5.60 18.12
N THR A 118 -17.82 6.69 18.01
CA THR A 118 -17.38 7.93 17.35
C THR A 118 -17.14 8.95 18.46
N LEU A 119 -15.96 9.57 18.50
CA LEU A 119 -15.55 10.52 19.55
C LEU A 119 -15.05 11.82 18.91
N SER A 120 -14.93 12.89 19.70
CA SER A 120 -14.28 14.13 19.22
C SER A 120 -12.82 13.91 18.86
N SER A 121 -12.11 13.01 19.54
CA SER A 121 -10.73 12.63 19.21
C SER A 121 -10.60 11.64 18.05
N ALA A 122 -11.68 10.96 17.65
CA ALA A 122 -11.62 9.88 16.67
C ALA A 122 -12.95 9.80 15.90
N GLN A 123 -12.97 10.40 14.72
CA GLN A 123 -14.12 10.37 13.84
C GLN A 123 -13.99 9.23 12.84
N LYS A 124 -15.03 8.39 12.81
CA LYS A 124 -15.06 7.20 11.96
C LYS A 124 -15.07 7.55 10.47
N PRO A 125 -14.57 6.62 9.63
CA PRO A 125 -14.76 6.68 8.19
C PRO A 125 -16.25 6.67 7.83
N LEU A 126 -16.63 7.48 6.84
CA LEU A 126 -17.95 7.40 6.23
C LEU A 126 -17.91 6.38 5.10
N THR A 127 -18.73 5.34 5.18
CA THR A 127 -18.95 4.39 4.09
C THR A 127 -19.67 5.05 2.93
N HIS A 128 -19.40 4.59 1.70
CA HIS A 128 -20.29 4.88 0.59
C HIS A 128 -21.62 4.18 0.88
N SER A 129 -22.66 4.91 1.28
CA SER A 129 -24.03 4.43 1.20
C SER A 129 -24.40 4.31 -0.28
N ASP A 130 -25.21 3.31 -0.65
CA ASP A 130 -25.58 2.90 -2.03
C ASP A 130 -26.22 3.97 -2.94
N GLN A 131 -26.22 5.25 -2.56
CA GLN A 131 -26.58 6.37 -3.40
C GLN A 131 -25.62 7.52 -3.18
N SER A 132 -24.53 7.57 -3.95
CA SER A 132 -23.92 8.81 -4.45
C SER A 132 -22.63 8.49 -5.18
N LEU A 133 -22.60 8.87 -6.46
CA LEU A 133 -21.52 8.67 -7.43
C LEU A 133 -20.13 8.97 -6.85
N ALA A 134 -19.24 7.97 -6.90
CA ALA A 134 -17.80 8.15 -6.71
C ALA A 134 -17.20 8.84 -7.95
N PRO A 135 -16.11 9.64 -7.82
CA PRO A 135 -15.43 10.22 -8.97
C PRO A 135 -14.76 9.09 -9.76
N VAL A 136 -15.20 8.89 -10.99
CA VAL A 136 -14.63 7.92 -11.93
C VAL A 136 -13.33 8.49 -12.53
N PRO A 137 -12.30 7.68 -12.79
CA PRO A 137 -11.14 8.11 -13.57
C PRO A 137 -11.57 8.45 -15.01
N SER A 138 -11.28 9.67 -15.47
CA SER A 138 -11.62 10.14 -16.81
C SER A 138 -10.87 9.35 -17.90
N THR A 139 -11.59 8.56 -18.70
CA THR A 139 -11.17 8.16 -20.06
C THR A 139 -12.39 7.99 -20.98
N SER A 140 -12.53 8.95 -21.90
CA SER A 140 -13.14 8.89 -23.25
C SER A 140 -14.21 7.82 -23.59
N SER A 141 -15.45 8.31 -23.71
CA SER A 141 -16.51 8.01 -24.67
C SER A 141 -16.40 6.76 -25.55
N THR A 142 -17.33 5.79 -25.40
CA THR A 142 -18.17 5.24 -26.48
C THR A 142 -19.38 4.55 -25.86
N SER A 143 -20.56 4.89 -26.39
CA SER A 143 -21.92 4.58 -25.96
C SER A 143 -22.37 3.18 -26.39
N PHE A 144 -23.06 2.42 -25.52
CA PHE A 144 -24.12 1.49 -25.91
C PHE A 144 -25.19 1.39 -24.80
N GLU A 145 -26.44 1.41 -25.25
CA GLU A 145 -27.72 1.50 -24.51
C GLU A 145 -28.19 0.16 -23.91
N PRO A 146 -29.26 0.16 -23.07
CA PRO A 146 -29.53 -0.85 -22.06
C PRO A 146 -30.58 -1.90 -22.47
N GLU A 147 -30.57 -3.07 -21.83
CA GLU A 147 -31.75 -3.95 -21.77
C GLU A 147 -32.20 -4.16 -20.31
N ASN A 148 -33.47 -3.81 -20.10
CA ASN A 148 -34.33 -4.08 -18.95
C ASN A 148 -34.53 -5.57 -18.74
N ILE A 149 -34.48 -6.06 -17.48
CA ILE A 149 -35.50 -6.97 -16.93
C ILE A 149 -35.70 -6.61 -15.44
N GLU A 150 -36.95 -6.31 -15.10
CA GLU A 150 -37.49 -6.03 -13.77
C GLU A 150 -37.70 -7.31 -12.93
N ASN A 151 -37.72 -7.12 -11.59
CA ASN A 151 -38.47 -7.87 -10.56
C ASN A 151 -38.02 -9.32 -10.27
N GLU A 152 -38.01 -9.86 -9.04
CA GLU A 152 -38.47 -9.42 -7.72
C GLU A 152 -37.95 -10.46 -6.69
N GLU A 153 -38.05 -10.09 -5.41
CA GLU A 153 -38.18 -10.95 -4.22
C GLU A 153 -36.96 -11.54 -3.49
N GLU A 154 -37.03 -11.26 -2.19
CA GLU A 154 -36.23 -11.70 -1.06
C GLU A 154 -36.28 -13.23 -0.85
N LYS A 155 -35.15 -13.83 -0.45
CA LYS A 155 -35.03 -14.60 0.82
C LYS A 155 -33.64 -15.22 1.00
N GLN A 156 -33.13 -14.99 2.21
CA GLN A 156 -32.48 -15.97 3.11
C GLN A 156 -31.20 -16.70 2.66
N ASP A 157 -30.09 -16.21 3.23
CA ASP A 157 -29.07 -16.96 3.99
C ASP A 157 -29.02 -18.49 3.80
N SER A 158 -28.03 -18.95 3.04
CA SER A 158 -27.43 -20.27 3.21
C SER A 158 -25.97 -20.23 2.73
N ASP A 159 -25.07 -20.13 3.70
CA ASP A 159 -23.62 -20.35 3.57
C ASP A 159 -23.38 -21.84 3.28
N SER A 160 -23.18 -22.21 2.00
CA SER A 160 -22.77 -23.56 1.61
C SER A 160 -21.53 -23.55 0.72
N ASP A 161 -20.48 -24.14 1.29
CA ASP A 161 -19.31 -24.76 0.66
C ASP A 161 -18.17 -23.85 0.18
N PHE A 162 -17.29 -23.53 1.13
CA PHE A 162 -15.84 -23.46 0.89
C PHE A 162 -15.40 -24.77 0.21
N THR A 163 -15.31 -24.74 -1.12
CA THR A 163 -14.53 -25.74 -1.86
C THR A 163 -13.05 -25.50 -1.55
N PRO A 164 -12.28 -26.51 -1.13
CA PRO A 164 -10.83 -26.39 -1.07
C PRO A 164 -10.37 -26.16 -2.50
N SER A 165 -10.09 -24.90 -2.85
CA SER A 165 -9.46 -24.58 -4.11
C SER A 165 -8.18 -25.41 -4.18
N GLN A 166 -8.13 -26.23 -5.22
CA GLN A 166 -7.05 -27.14 -5.58
C GLN A 166 -5.69 -26.53 -5.24
N GLU A 167 -4.75 -27.36 -4.76
CA GLU A 167 -3.36 -27.01 -4.51
C GLU A 167 -2.80 -26.08 -5.59
N THR A 168 -2.91 -24.76 -5.37
CA THR A 168 -2.35 -23.78 -6.29
C THR A 168 -0.86 -23.87 -6.11
N LYS A 169 -0.20 -24.58 -7.03
CA LYS A 169 1.26 -24.62 -7.12
C LYS A 169 1.80 -23.20 -6.97
N PRO A 170 2.87 -22.99 -6.18
CA PRO A 170 3.42 -21.67 -5.97
C PRO A 170 3.73 -21.03 -7.34
N GLN A 171 3.16 -19.86 -7.59
CA GLN A 171 3.43 -19.13 -8.83
C GLN A 171 4.88 -18.63 -8.80
N PRO A 172 5.73 -19.08 -9.72
CA PRO A 172 7.11 -18.63 -9.78
C PRO A 172 7.18 -17.21 -10.36
N PHE A 173 8.10 -16.39 -9.85
CA PHE A 173 8.37 -15.06 -10.39
C PHE A 173 8.99 -15.16 -11.78
N ASN A 174 8.53 -14.30 -12.69
CA ASN A 174 9.24 -14.02 -13.94
C ASN A 174 10.34 -12.96 -13.73
N GLN A 175 11.17 -12.72 -14.75
CA GLN A 175 12.29 -11.77 -14.65
C GLN A 175 11.83 -10.34 -14.33
N SER A 176 10.72 -9.87 -14.91
CA SER A 176 10.20 -8.52 -14.64
C SER A 176 9.66 -8.37 -13.23
N GLU A 177 8.92 -9.34 -12.73
CA GLU A 177 8.40 -9.34 -11.36
C GLU A 177 9.53 -9.43 -10.33
N LEU A 178 10.57 -10.21 -10.64
CA LEU A 178 11.77 -10.27 -9.80
C LEU A 178 12.53 -8.92 -9.81
N ASN A 179 12.66 -8.28 -10.98
CA ASN A 179 13.26 -6.95 -11.09
C ASN A 179 12.45 -5.90 -10.31
N ASP A 180 11.12 -5.95 -10.37
CA ASP A 180 10.23 -5.06 -9.63
C ASP A 180 10.36 -5.27 -8.12
N LEU A 181 10.41 -6.53 -7.65
CA LEU A 181 10.65 -6.85 -6.25
C LEU A 181 11.99 -6.30 -5.76
N ILE A 182 13.05 -6.46 -6.54
CA ILE A 182 14.39 -5.96 -6.23
C ILE A 182 14.42 -4.42 -6.17
N ARG A 183 13.70 -3.76 -7.06
CA ARG A 183 13.53 -2.30 -7.05
C ARG A 183 12.78 -1.84 -5.80
N ASP A 184 11.68 -2.50 -5.46
CA ASP A 184 10.85 -2.17 -4.29
C ASP A 184 11.61 -2.34 -2.97
N LEU A 185 12.51 -3.33 -2.91
CA LEU A 185 13.40 -3.56 -1.77
C LEU A 185 14.68 -2.70 -1.78
N ASN A 186 14.90 -1.92 -2.84
CA ASN A 186 16.07 -1.07 -3.05
C ASN A 186 17.40 -1.82 -2.84
N LEU A 187 17.53 -3.02 -3.41
CA LEU A 187 18.70 -3.87 -3.20
C LEU A 187 19.89 -3.47 -4.08
N SER A 188 21.10 -3.59 -3.49
CA SER A 188 22.36 -3.52 -4.23
C SER A 188 22.47 -4.66 -5.25
N LYS A 189 23.40 -4.58 -6.20
CA LYS A 189 23.60 -5.65 -7.22
C LYS A 189 23.89 -7.00 -6.58
N GLU A 190 24.75 -7.02 -5.57
CA GLU A 190 25.14 -8.23 -4.85
C GLU A 190 23.97 -8.81 -4.05
N SER A 191 23.23 -7.99 -3.29
CA SER A 191 22.06 -8.45 -2.54
C SER A 191 20.93 -8.92 -3.46
N SER A 192 20.76 -8.27 -4.62
CA SER A 192 19.80 -8.67 -5.65
C SER A 192 20.12 -10.05 -6.21
N GLU A 193 21.40 -10.31 -6.49
CA GLU A 193 21.88 -11.59 -6.98
C GLU A 193 21.68 -12.71 -5.93
N ILE A 194 22.04 -12.45 -4.68
CA ILE A 194 21.85 -13.40 -3.57
C ILE A 194 20.37 -13.75 -3.44
N LEU A 195 19.47 -12.76 -3.43
CA LEU A 195 18.03 -12.98 -3.37
C LEU A 195 17.53 -13.85 -4.53
N ALA A 196 17.95 -13.52 -5.76
CA ALA A 196 17.57 -14.29 -6.95
C ALA A 196 18.08 -15.74 -6.87
N SER A 197 19.30 -15.96 -6.36
CA SER A 197 19.83 -17.31 -6.12
C SER A 197 18.97 -18.11 -5.14
N ARG A 198 18.61 -17.50 -3.99
CA ARG A 198 17.78 -18.16 -2.97
C ARG A 198 16.37 -18.48 -3.48
N LEU A 199 15.78 -17.60 -4.28
CA LEU A 199 14.48 -17.84 -4.90
C LEU A 199 14.54 -18.97 -5.93
N LYS A 200 15.64 -19.07 -6.68
CA LYS A 200 15.89 -20.18 -7.61
C LYS A 200 16.02 -21.52 -6.88
N GLU A 201 16.79 -21.56 -5.79
CA GLU A 201 16.93 -22.76 -4.93
C GLU A 201 15.59 -23.27 -4.40
N LYS A 202 14.62 -22.38 -4.21
CA LYS A 202 13.27 -22.71 -3.73
C LYS A 202 12.26 -23.01 -4.85
N ASN A 203 12.71 -23.10 -6.11
CA ASN A 203 11.85 -23.27 -7.29
C ASN A 203 10.76 -22.19 -7.41
N LEU A 204 11.05 -20.97 -6.96
CA LEU A 204 10.14 -19.82 -7.00
C LEU A 204 10.43 -18.90 -8.19
N LEU A 205 11.32 -19.27 -9.10
CA LEU A 205 11.61 -18.51 -10.31
C LEU A 205 11.28 -19.33 -11.55
N THR A 206 10.82 -18.65 -12.60
CA THR A 206 10.65 -19.27 -13.91
C THR A 206 12.00 -19.72 -14.48
N PRO A 207 12.06 -20.79 -15.29
CA PRO A 207 13.32 -21.34 -15.82
C PRO A 207 14.16 -20.31 -16.60
N ASP A 208 13.51 -19.34 -17.24
CA ASP A 208 14.14 -18.32 -18.07
C ASP A 208 14.77 -17.17 -17.29
N THR A 209 14.65 -17.17 -15.95
CA THR A 209 15.15 -16.08 -15.10
C THR A 209 16.68 -16.14 -14.96
N LYS A 210 17.36 -15.03 -15.28
CA LYS A 210 18.82 -14.92 -15.24
C LYS A 210 19.27 -14.24 -13.95
N ILE A 211 19.81 -15.02 -13.02
CA ILE A 211 20.38 -14.49 -11.76
C ILE A 211 21.54 -13.53 -12.05
N THR A 212 22.41 -13.90 -13.00
CA THR A 212 23.60 -13.11 -13.38
C THR A 212 23.26 -11.76 -14.00
N PHE A 213 22.00 -11.51 -14.38
CA PHE A 213 21.52 -10.21 -14.86
C PHE A 213 21.86 -9.09 -13.88
N TYR A 214 21.75 -9.32 -12.57
CA TYR A 214 21.98 -8.28 -11.56
C TYR A 214 23.44 -7.85 -11.44
N ARG A 215 24.39 -8.68 -11.88
CA ARG A 215 25.82 -8.32 -11.90
C ARG A 215 26.13 -7.21 -12.90
N THR A 216 25.36 -7.16 -13.99
CA THR A 216 25.63 -6.30 -15.15
C THR A 216 24.39 -5.50 -15.57
N ARG A 217 23.43 -5.27 -14.66
CA ARG A 217 22.14 -4.62 -14.98
C ARG A 217 22.29 -3.19 -15.52
N GLU A 218 23.36 -2.51 -15.14
CA GLU A 218 23.70 -1.15 -15.55
C GLU A 218 24.44 -1.09 -16.89
N LYS A 219 24.86 -2.24 -17.45
CA LYS A 219 25.73 -2.29 -18.64
C LYS A 219 25.12 -1.53 -19.82
N ASP A 220 23.81 -1.63 -20.00
CA ASP A 220 23.08 -0.94 -21.06
C ASP A 220 22.96 0.57 -20.84
N LEU A 221 23.20 1.03 -19.62
CA LEU A 221 23.15 2.44 -19.23
C LEU A 221 24.54 3.09 -19.23
N LEU A 222 25.61 2.31 -19.06
CA LEU A 222 26.99 2.83 -19.03
C LEU A 222 27.35 3.78 -20.19
N PRO A 223 26.92 3.56 -21.46
CA PRO A 223 27.28 4.45 -22.56
C PRO A 223 26.80 5.90 -22.41
N TYR A 224 25.78 6.14 -21.57
CA TYR A 224 25.22 7.48 -21.32
C TYR A 224 25.90 8.23 -20.17
N PHE A 225 26.93 7.64 -19.56
CA PHE A 225 27.69 8.24 -18.47
C PHE A 225 29.17 8.31 -18.83
N SER A 226 29.79 9.42 -18.44
CA SER A 226 31.23 9.63 -18.53
C SER A 226 31.79 9.87 -17.12
N SER A 227 33.07 9.56 -16.97
CA SER A 227 33.81 9.70 -15.73
C SER A 227 35.03 10.58 -16.01
N GLU A 228 35.15 11.69 -15.30
CA GLU A 228 36.32 12.58 -15.34
C GLU A 228 36.78 12.88 -13.93
N GLU A 229 38.08 12.69 -13.68
CA GLU A 229 38.73 12.79 -12.36
C GLU A 229 38.06 11.88 -11.31
N ASN A 230 37.00 12.36 -10.64
CA ASN A 230 36.19 11.62 -9.66
C ASN A 230 34.67 11.89 -9.82
N LEU A 231 34.26 12.55 -10.90
CA LEU A 231 32.88 12.91 -11.17
C LEU A 231 32.32 12.01 -12.26
N VAL A 232 31.25 11.29 -11.93
CA VAL A 232 30.44 10.57 -12.91
C VAL A 232 29.27 11.47 -13.30
N TYR A 233 29.17 11.80 -14.58
CA TYR A 233 28.10 12.65 -15.10
C TYR A 233 27.43 12.00 -16.31
N CYS A 234 26.15 12.32 -16.52
CA CYS A 234 25.43 11.87 -17.70
C CYS A 234 25.83 12.74 -18.89
N ASN A 235 26.47 12.13 -19.90
CA ASN A 235 26.95 12.84 -21.09
C ASN A 235 25.86 12.94 -22.19
N ASN A 236 24.84 12.09 -22.13
CA ASN A 236 23.78 12.00 -23.13
C ASN A 236 22.42 11.75 -22.44
N VAL A 237 21.85 12.84 -21.93
CA VAL A 237 20.56 12.82 -21.21
C VAL A 237 19.42 12.40 -22.13
N GLU A 238 19.38 12.90 -23.36
CA GLU A 238 18.31 12.57 -24.31
C GLU A 238 18.29 11.07 -24.63
N GLY A 239 19.45 10.48 -24.91
CA GLY A 239 19.59 9.05 -25.18
C GLY A 239 19.22 8.19 -23.96
N LEU A 240 19.57 8.64 -22.75
CA LEU A 240 19.20 7.95 -21.51
C LEU A 240 17.68 7.95 -21.31
N ILE A 241 17.02 9.10 -21.49
CA ILE A 241 15.57 9.26 -21.35
C ILE A 241 14.81 8.41 -22.37
N GLN A 242 15.27 8.39 -23.62
CA GLN A 242 14.74 7.50 -24.65
C GLN A 242 14.92 6.01 -24.28
N LYS A 243 16.09 5.63 -23.77
CA LYS A 243 16.39 4.26 -23.32
C LYS A 243 15.50 3.83 -22.14
N MET A 244 15.08 4.76 -21.29
CA MET A 244 14.12 4.53 -20.20
C MET A 244 12.66 4.45 -20.66
N GLY A 245 12.38 4.64 -21.96
CA GLY A 245 11.04 4.52 -22.54
C GLY A 245 10.23 5.82 -22.58
N LEU A 246 10.87 6.98 -22.37
CA LEU A 246 10.23 8.29 -22.47
C LEU A 246 10.42 8.86 -23.89
N GLN A 247 9.33 9.34 -24.51
CA GLN A 247 9.35 9.70 -25.94
C GLN A 247 10.07 11.02 -26.27
N LYS A 248 10.17 11.95 -25.32
CA LYS A 248 10.79 13.26 -25.57
C LYS A 248 11.51 13.78 -24.33
N TYR A 249 12.76 14.20 -24.51
CA TYR A 249 13.46 15.00 -23.52
C TYR A 249 13.10 16.48 -23.70
N ILE A 250 12.66 17.13 -22.62
CA ILE A 250 12.25 18.55 -22.63
C ILE A 250 13.17 19.30 -21.66
N PRO A 251 14.25 19.96 -22.12
CA PRO A 251 15.24 20.58 -21.23
C PRO A 251 14.66 21.53 -20.17
N SER A 252 13.55 22.21 -20.47
CA SER A 252 12.87 23.13 -19.55
C SER A 252 12.14 22.46 -18.39
N GLU A 253 11.83 21.17 -18.50
CA GLU A 253 11.12 20.40 -17.46
C GLU A 253 12.05 19.66 -16.51
N TRP A 254 13.34 19.56 -16.84
CA TRP A 254 14.31 18.75 -16.11
C TRP A 254 15.33 19.65 -15.41
N ARG A 255 15.44 19.52 -14.09
CA ARG A 255 16.52 20.15 -13.32
C ARG A 255 17.74 19.24 -13.34
N LEU A 256 18.93 19.80 -13.56
CA LEU A 256 20.22 19.11 -13.53
C LEU A 256 20.31 18.11 -12.37
N LEU A 257 20.37 16.82 -12.69
CA LEU A 257 20.63 15.75 -11.73
C LEU A 257 22.16 15.62 -11.54
N LEU A 258 22.71 16.38 -10.59
CA LEU A 258 24.04 16.12 -10.07
C LEU A 258 23.95 14.98 -9.07
N ILE A 259 24.35 13.78 -9.48
CA ILE A 259 24.52 12.65 -8.55
C ILE A 259 25.92 12.79 -7.96
N ALA A 260 26.02 13.37 -6.77
CA ALA A 260 27.26 13.33 -6.00
C ALA A 260 27.58 11.88 -5.67
N ALA A 261 28.73 11.38 -6.15
CA ALA A 261 29.24 10.08 -5.76
C ALA A 261 29.55 10.12 -4.26
N LYS A 262 28.90 9.24 -3.49
CA LYS A 262 29.26 9.03 -2.09
C LYS A 262 30.49 8.14 -2.09
N GLU A 263 31.60 8.66 -1.58
CA GLU A 263 32.79 7.86 -1.28
C GLU A 263 32.38 6.65 -0.42
N VAL A 264 32.84 5.48 -0.84
CA VAL A 264 32.83 4.24 -0.04
C VAL A 264 34.11 4.19 0.77
#